data_AF-B5ILH8-F1
#
_entry.id   AF-B5ILH8-F1
#
_cell.length_a   1.000
_cell.length_b   1.000
_cell.length_c   1.000
_cell.angle_alpha   90.00
_cell.angle_beta   90.00
_cell.angle_gamma   90.00
#
_symmetry.space_group_name_H-M   'P 1'
#
loop_
_entity.id
_entity.type
_entity.pdbx_description
1 polymer ?
#
loop_
_entity_poly.entity_id
_entity_poly.type
_entity_poly.pdbx_seq_one_letter_code
_entity_poly.pdbx_strand_id
1 'polypeptide(L)'
;MAAVILNPVRRLLGNWSRALLAACLAACLLLTACSSTQSLTGNYVDDTVAVADALIATVSLSADDPGRAEAETEARGLINDYMARYRPRTAVHGLASFTTMQTALNSLAGHYANYPNRPVPEALRDRVTKELQKAERGVVRGA
;
A
#
# COMPACT_ATOMS: atom_id res chain seq x y z
N MET A 1 -61.71 4.04 -13.65
CA MET A 1 -60.60 3.64 -14.56
C MET A 1 -59.50 4.70 -14.53
N ALA A 2 -58.71 4.79 -13.45
CA ALA A 2 -57.69 5.86 -13.29
C ALA A 2 -56.38 5.39 -12.62
N ALA A 3 -56.16 4.09 -12.43
CA ALA A 3 -55.05 3.58 -11.62
C ALA A 3 -53.94 2.86 -12.42
N VAL A 4 -53.96 2.91 -13.76
CA VAL A 4 -53.01 2.14 -14.60
C VAL A 4 -51.85 2.99 -15.15
N ILE A 5 -51.90 4.32 -15.04
CA ILE A 5 -50.96 5.22 -15.74
C ILE A 5 -49.79 5.70 -14.84
N LEU A 6 -49.76 5.42 -13.53
CA LEU A 6 -48.67 5.90 -12.64
C LEU A 6 -47.39 5.03 -12.60
N ASN A 7 -47.33 3.89 -13.30
CA ASN A 7 -46.24 2.92 -13.15
C ASN A 7 -45.00 3.09 -14.07
N PRO A 8 -45.09 3.56 -15.34
CA PRO A 8 -43.91 3.58 -16.20
C PRO A 8 -42.91 4.67 -15.79
N VAL A 9 -43.40 5.85 -15.39
CA VAL A 9 -42.55 6.99 -14.97
C VAL A 9 -41.76 6.67 -13.70
N ARG A 10 -42.36 5.96 -12.74
CA ARG A 10 -41.69 5.58 -11.48
C ARG A 10 -40.64 4.48 -11.66
N ARG A 11 -40.82 3.59 -12.66
CA ARG A 11 -39.82 2.58 -13.06
C ARG A 11 -38.67 3.20 -13.85
N LEU A 12 -38.96 4.16 -14.72
CA LEU A 12 -37.93 4.97 -15.38
C LEU A 12 -37.12 5.75 -14.33
N LEU A 13 -37.74 6.57 -13.47
CA LEU A 13 -36.98 7.33 -12.45
C LEU A 13 -36.09 6.44 -11.54
N GLY A 14 -36.54 5.23 -11.20
CA GLY A 14 -35.77 4.29 -10.38
C GLY A 14 -34.59 3.61 -11.08
N ASN A 15 -34.62 3.48 -12.41
CA ASN A 15 -33.48 2.95 -13.17
C ASN A 15 -32.40 4.01 -13.39
N TRP A 16 -32.79 5.27 -13.54
CA TRP A 16 -31.86 6.38 -13.75
C TRP A 16 -31.07 6.72 -12.49
N SER A 17 -31.69 6.64 -11.31
CA SER A 17 -30.97 6.81 -10.04
C SER A 17 -29.91 5.74 -9.82
N ARG A 18 -30.20 4.48 -10.19
CA ARG A 18 -29.23 3.37 -10.14
C ARG A 18 -28.10 3.54 -11.15
N ALA A 19 -28.43 3.99 -12.36
CA ALA A 19 -27.42 4.26 -13.39
C ALA A 19 -26.48 5.41 -12.99
N LEU A 20 -27.00 6.49 -12.39
CA LEU A 20 -26.20 7.59 -11.87
C LEU A 20 -25.31 7.16 -10.70
N LEU A 21 -25.83 6.37 -9.77
CA LEU A 21 -25.03 5.79 -8.68
C LEU A 21 -23.92 4.87 -9.20
N ALA A 22 -24.23 4.00 -10.17
CA ALA A 22 -23.24 3.11 -10.78
C ALA A 22 -22.17 3.89 -11.56
N ALA A 23 -22.55 4.93 -12.30
CA ALA A 23 -21.61 5.79 -13.03
C ALA A 23 -20.72 6.60 -12.07
N CYS A 24 -21.28 7.12 -10.97
CA CYS A 24 -20.52 7.83 -9.95
C CYS A 24 -19.52 6.89 -9.25
N LEU A 25 -19.94 5.68 -8.87
CA LEU A 25 -19.06 4.67 -8.29
C LEU A 25 -17.95 4.25 -9.27
N ALA A 26 -18.29 4.02 -10.54
CA ALA A 26 -17.31 3.71 -11.58
C ALA A 26 -16.31 4.85 -11.79
N ALA A 27 -16.76 6.10 -11.78
CA ALA A 27 -15.87 7.25 -11.83
C ALA A 27 -14.94 7.30 -10.61
N CYS A 28 -15.46 7.12 -9.39
CA CYS A 28 -14.63 7.06 -8.17
C CYS A 28 -13.56 5.95 -8.23
N LEU A 29 -13.88 4.79 -8.81
CA LEU A 29 -12.94 3.69 -9.01
C LEU A 29 -11.91 3.96 -10.12
N LEU A 30 -12.28 4.70 -11.17
CA LEU A 30 -11.35 5.09 -12.23
C LEU A 30 -10.36 6.17 -11.79
N LEU A 31 -10.76 7.08 -10.89
CA LEU A 31 -9.86 8.11 -10.35
C LEU A 31 -8.78 7.56 -9.40
N THR A 32 -8.93 6.33 -8.90
CA THR A 32 -7.97 5.71 -7.96
C THR A 32 -6.92 4.82 -8.63
N ALA A 33 -6.89 4.75 -9.97
CA ALA A 33 -6.05 3.80 -10.70
C ALA A 33 -4.65 4.32 -11.10
N CYS A 34 -4.28 5.56 -10.77
CA CYS A 34 -2.92 6.07 -10.99
C CYS A 34 -2.11 5.95 -9.70
N SER A 35 -1.71 4.74 -9.36
CA SER A 35 -0.61 4.49 -8.43
C SER A 35 0.42 3.64 -9.16
N SER A 36 1.58 4.23 -9.48
CA SER A 36 2.76 3.53 -9.98
C SER A 36 3.37 2.68 -8.87
N THR A 37 2.66 1.64 -8.42
CA THR A 37 3.26 0.67 -7.51
C THR A 37 4.29 -0.15 -8.28
N GLN A 38 5.52 -0.15 -7.78
CA GLN A 38 6.55 -1.08 -8.23
C GLN A 38 6.00 -2.50 -8.09
N SER A 39 5.76 -3.16 -9.21
CA SER A 39 5.08 -4.45 -9.22
C SER A 39 6.02 -5.53 -8.68
N LEU A 40 5.59 -6.19 -7.60
CA LEU A 40 6.31 -7.31 -7.01
C LEU A 40 6.37 -8.50 -7.99
N THR A 41 7.57 -8.99 -8.24
CA THR A 41 7.84 -10.08 -9.20
C THR A 41 7.27 -11.42 -8.72
N GLY A 42 7.14 -11.59 -7.40
CA GLY A 42 6.79 -12.85 -6.77
C GLY A 42 7.97 -13.73 -6.37
N ASN A 43 9.20 -13.34 -6.75
CA ASN A 43 10.41 -13.90 -6.18
C ASN A 43 10.67 -13.23 -4.82
N TYR A 44 10.64 -14.05 -3.76
CA TYR A 44 10.80 -13.54 -2.40
C TYR A 44 12.12 -12.81 -2.17
N VAL A 45 13.23 -13.34 -2.70
CA VAL A 45 14.56 -12.75 -2.51
C VAL A 45 14.63 -11.39 -3.19
N ASP A 46 14.32 -11.35 -4.48
CA ASP A 46 14.41 -10.14 -5.30
C ASP A 46 13.46 -9.06 -4.78
N ASP A 47 12.22 -9.44 -4.44
CA ASP A 47 11.23 -8.51 -3.93
C ASP A 47 11.61 -7.98 -2.53
N THR A 48 12.17 -8.80 -1.64
CA THR A 48 12.62 -8.31 -0.32
C THR A 48 13.76 -7.31 -0.45
N VAL A 49 14.74 -7.55 -1.34
CA VAL A 49 15.84 -6.62 -1.61
C VAL A 49 15.30 -5.31 -2.19
N ALA A 50 14.49 -5.39 -3.25
CA ALA A 50 13.94 -4.21 -3.90
C ALA A 50 13.07 -3.35 -2.96
N VAL A 51 12.22 -3.99 -2.14
CA VAL A 51 11.38 -3.27 -1.17
C VAL A 51 12.23 -2.65 -0.06
N ALA A 52 13.26 -3.34 0.43
CA ALA A 52 14.16 -2.78 1.44
C ALA A 52 14.86 -1.51 0.92
N ASP A 53 15.43 -1.57 -0.28
CA ASP A 53 16.10 -0.44 -0.92
C ASP A 53 15.16 0.74 -1.16
N ALA A 54 13.98 0.47 -1.71
CA ALA A 54 12.97 1.50 -1.96
C ALA A 54 12.56 2.22 -0.67
N LEU A 55 12.29 1.47 0.40
CA LEU A 55 11.89 2.05 1.69
C LEU A 55 13.04 2.81 2.36
N ILE A 56 14.28 2.33 2.25
CA ILE A 56 15.47 3.05 2.74
C ILE A 56 15.61 4.39 1.99
N ALA A 57 15.42 4.41 0.67
CA ALA A 57 15.43 5.63 -0.12
C ALA A 57 14.33 6.60 0.33
N THR A 58 13.10 6.13 0.51
CA THR A 58 11.97 6.96 0.97
C THR A 58 12.24 7.60 2.34
N VAL A 59 12.70 6.83 3.33
CA VAL A 59 12.93 7.37 4.69
C VAL A 59 14.16 8.29 4.76
N SER A 60 15.01 8.28 3.73
CA SER A 60 16.18 9.15 3.62
C SER A 60 15.87 10.51 2.99
N LEU A 61 14.66 10.72 2.46
CA LEU A 61 14.23 12.02 1.95
C LEU A 61 14.24 13.08 3.04
N SER A 62 14.64 14.30 2.66
CA SER A 62 14.58 15.45 3.56
C SER A 62 13.14 15.77 3.96
N ALA A 63 12.95 16.34 5.14
CA ALA A 63 11.64 16.79 5.60
C ALA A 63 11.01 17.83 4.64
N ASP A 64 11.85 18.65 4.01
CA ASP A 64 11.49 19.72 3.07
C ASP A 64 11.44 19.26 1.61
N ASP A 65 11.66 17.98 1.33
CA ASP A 65 11.62 17.44 -0.03
C ASP A 65 10.19 17.52 -0.61
N PRO A 66 9.99 18.16 -1.78
CA PRO A 66 8.66 18.34 -2.36
C PRO A 66 8.01 17.01 -2.79
N GLY A 67 8.81 15.97 -3.09
CA GLY A 67 8.35 14.63 -3.46
C GLY A 67 8.09 13.70 -2.27
N ARG A 68 8.40 14.11 -1.04
CA ARG A 68 8.29 13.25 0.15
C ARG A 68 6.89 12.67 0.34
N ALA A 69 5.86 13.51 0.20
CA ALA A 69 4.48 13.07 0.44
C ALA A 69 4.02 11.99 -0.56
N GLU A 70 4.44 12.11 -1.81
CA GLU A 70 4.18 11.12 -2.85
C GLU A 70 4.96 9.82 -2.56
N ALA A 71 6.26 9.92 -2.29
CA ALA A 71 7.11 8.78 -1.95
C ALA A 71 6.61 8.01 -0.70
N GLU A 72 6.14 8.72 0.33
CA GLU A 72 5.53 8.09 1.52
C GLU A 72 4.22 7.38 1.18
N THR A 73 3.45 7.89 0.21
CA THR A 73 2.22 7.26 -0.28
C THR A 73 2.52 6.00 -1.06
N GLU A 74 3.51 6.03 -1.95
CA GLU A 74 3.99 4.84 -2.66
C GLU A 74 4.55 3.80 -1.69
N ALA A 75 5.32 4.22 -0.68
CA ALA A 75 5.85 3.33 0.36
C ALA A 75 4.74 2.63 1.14
N ARG A 76 3.64 3.31 1.49
CA ARG A 76 2.45 2.67 2.11
C ARG A 76 1.87 1.58 1.20
N GLY A 77 1.74 1.86 -0.10
CA GLY A 77 1.28 0.90 -1.09
C GLY A 77 2.19 -0.33 -1.15
N LEU A 78 3.50 -0.09 -1.30
CA LEU A 78 4.51 -1.14 -1.39
C LEU A 78 4.56 -2.03 -0.14
N ILE A 79 4.43 -1.44 1.06
CA ILE A 79 4.31 -2.19 2.32
C ILE A 79 3.10 -3.12 2.30
N ASN A 80 1.94 -2.60 1.89
CA ASN A 80 0.71 -3.39 1.84
C ASN A 80 0.82 -4.54 0.82
N ASP A 81 1.34 -4.26 -0.37
CA ASP A 81 1.51 -5.26 -1.44
C ASP A 81 2.47 -6.38 -1.02
N TYR A 82 3.61 -6.02 -0.40
CA TYR A 82 4.59 -6.98 0.09
C TYR A 82 3.99 -7.88 1.18
N MET A 83 3.31 -7.27 2.16
CA MET A 83 2.68 -8.00 3.25
C MET A 83 1.54 -8.90 2.76
N ALA A 84 0.69 -8.42 1.85
CA ALA A 84 -0.39 -9.20 1.27
C ALA A 84 0.13 -10.42 0.49
N ARG A 85 1.25 -10.27 -0.22
CA ARG A 85 1.86 -11.34 -1.03
C ARG A 85 2.53 -12.42 -0.20
N TYR A 86 3.32 -12.02 0.80
CA TYR A 86 4.27 -12.93 1.47
C TYR A 86 3.79 -13.45 2.82
N ARG A 87 2.96 -12.69 3.54
CA ARG A 87 2.43 -13.13 4.85
C ARG A 87 1.63 -14.44 4.80
N PRO A 88 0.78 -14.70 3.78
CA PRO A 88 0.02 -15.97 3.73
C PRO A 88 0.87 -17.19 3.34
N ARG A 89 2.08 -16.98 2.79
CA ARG A 89 2.90 -18.08 2.26
C ARG A 89 3.61 -18.81 3.40
N THR A 90 3.27 -20.07 3.62
CA THR A 90 3.85 -20.92 4.67
C THR A 90 5.36 -21.10 4.56
N ALA A 91 5.87 -21.16 3.33
CA ALA A 91 7.31 -21.24 3.07
C ALA A 91 8.08 -19.96 3.41
N VAL A 92 7.41 -18.82 3.62
CA VAL A 92 8.05 -17.50 3.80
C VAL A 92 7.79 -16.93 5.19
N HIS A 93 6.57 -17.01 5.71
CA HIS A 93 6.21 -16.23 6.90
C HIS A 93 6.97 -16.62 8.18
N GLY A 94 7.57 -17.82 8.21
CA GLY A 94 8.40 -18.29 9.32
C GLY A 94 9.88 -17.94 9.20
N LEU A 95 10.32 -17.36 8.08
CA LEU A 95 11.73 -17.02 7.86
C LEU A 95 12.17 -15.85 8.75
N ALA A 96 13.43 -15.87 9.19
CA ALA A 96 13.98 -14.81 10.02
C ALA A 96 14.07 -13.49 9.22
N SER A 97 14.43 -13.58 7.93
CA SER A 97 14.36 -12.45 7.00
C SER A 97 12.96 -11.82 6.95
N PHE A 98 11.90 -12.64 6.87
CA PHE A 98 10.53 -12.14 6.76
C PHE A 98 10.05 -11.46 8.04
N THR A 99 10.28 -12.08 9.20
CA THR A 99 9.86 -11.53 10.49
C THR A 99 10.64 -10.25 10.85
N THR A 100 11.90 -10.18 10.45
CA THR A 100 12.73 -8.96 10.53
C THR A 100 12.16 -7.85 9.65
N MET A 101 11.88 -8.16 8.38
CA MET A 101 11.23 -7.22 7.46
C MET A 101 9.90 -6.71 8.03
N GLN A 102 9.03 -7.62 8.47
CA GLN A 102 7.72 -7.30 9.05
C GLN A 102 7.82 -6.33 10.23
N THR A 103 8.85 -6.46 11.07
CA THR A 103 9.08 -5.54 12.20
C THR A 103 9.34 -4.11 11.72
N ALA A 104 10.17 -3.95 10.68
CA ALA A 104 10.44 -2.67 10.05
C ALA A 104 9.17 -2.09 9.40
N LEU A 105 8.46 -2.92 8.63
CA LEU A 105 7.25 -2.51 7.91
C LEU A 105 6.13 -2.08 8.85
N ASN A 106 5.88 -2.83 9.93
CA ASN A 106 4.88 -2.47 10.93
C ASN A 106 5.22 -1.15 11.63
N SER A 107 6.51 -0.89 11.89
CA SER A 107 6.95 0.37 12.49
C SER A 107 6.68 1.56 11.55
N LEU A 108 6.99 1.43 10.26
CA LEU A 108 6.72 2.48 9.27
C LEU A 108 5.22 2.68 9.05
N ALA A 109 4.47 1.60 8.85
CA ALA A 109 3.02 1.67 8.66
C ALA A 109 2.33 2.35 9.86
N GLY A 110 2.79 2.04 11.08
CA GLY A 110 2.30 2.69 12.30
C GLY A 110 2.59 4.19 12.34
N HIS A 111 3.79 4.63 11.96
CA HIS A 111 4.10 6.06 11.87
C HIS A 111 3.23 6.76 10.82
N TYR A 112 3.16 6.19 9.63
CA TYR A 112 2.40 6.73 8.51
C TYR A 112 0.90 6.82 8.76
N ALA A 113 0.33 5.93 9.57
CA ALA A 113 -1.08 5.97 9.96
C ALA A 113 -1.36 7.02 11.04
N ASN A 114 -0.48 7.14 12.03
CA ASN A 114 -0.70 8.03 13.18
C ASN A 114 -0.23 9.47 12.95
N TYR A 115 0.73 9.67 12.04
CA TYR A 115 1.38 10.96 11.80
C TYR A 115 1.53 11.28 10.30
N PRO A 116 0.43 11.34 9.53
CA PRO A 116 0.48 11.42 8.06
C PRO A 116 1.18 12.67 7.51
N ASN A 117 1.25 13.75 8.29
CA ASN A 117 1.86 15.02 7.90
C ASN A 117 3.20 15.29 8.62
N ARG A 118 3.79 14.29 9.29
CA ARG A 118 5.08 14.45 9.95
C ARG A 118 6.16 13.56 9.31
N PRO A 119 7.37 14.09 9.13
CA PRO A 119 8.49 13.27 8.69
C PRO A 119 8.76 12.15 9.70
N VAL A 120 9.36 11.06 9.21
CA VAL A 120 9.81 9.94 10.04
C VAL A 120 10.87 10.45 11.03
N PRO A 121 10.69 10.28 12.36
CA PRO A 121 11.68 10.68 13.35
C PRO A 121 13.01 9.95 13.13
N GLU A 122 14.12 10.63 13.38
CA GLU A 122 15.47 10.08 13.17
C GLU A 122 15.69 8.73 13.85
N ALA A 123 15.34 8.60 15.13
CA ALA A 123 15.48 7.33 15.85
C ALA A 123 14.65 6.19 15.23
N LEU A 124 13.49 6.50 14.63
CA LEU A 124 12.67 5.52 13.92
C LEU A 124 13.31 5.15 12.59
N ARG A 125 13.76 6.15 11.82
CA ARG A 125 14.47 5.96 10.56
C ARG A 125 15.68 5.04 10.75
N ASP A 126 16.56 5.35 11.70
CA ASP A 126 17.77 4.56 11.94
C ASP A 126 17.47 3.10 12.31
N ARG A 127 16.45 2.88 13.14
CA ARG A 127 16.02 1.52 13.50
C ARG A 127 15.46 0.78 12.30
N VAL A 128 14.56 1.41 11.54
CA VAL A 128 13.95 0.79 10.36
C VAL A 128 15.01 0.47 9.32
N THR A 129 15.91 1.39 8.99
CA THR A 129 17.01 1.15 8.05
C THR A 129 17.85 -0.05 8.46
N LYS A 130 18.20 -0.18 9.76
CA LYS A 130 18.95 -1.33 10.26
C LYS A 130 18.21 -2.66 10.08
N GLU A 131 16.90 -2.68 10.39
CA GLU A 131 16.09 -3.89 10.23
C GLU A 131 15.88 -4.25 8.75
N LEU A 132 15.67 -3.26 7.87
CA LEU A 132 15.55 -3.47 6.42
C LEU A 132 16.84 -4.08 5.85
N GLN A 133 18.00 -3.49 6.16
CA GLN A 133 19.32 -4.03 5.75
C GLN A 133 19.62 -5.41 6.35
N LYS A 134 19.07 -5.71 7.53
CA LYS A 134 19.20 -7.04 8.14
C LYS A 134 18.33 -8.06 7.42
N ALA A 135 17.10 -7.70 7.06
CA ALA A 135 16.21 -8.55 6.27
C ALA A 135 16.78 -8.84 4.88
N GLU A 136 17.30 -7.82 4.19
CA GLU A 136 17.98 -7.92 2.90
C GLU A 136 19.17 -8.90 2.96
N ARG A 137 20.07 -8.72 3.93
CA ARG A 137 21.21 -9.64 4.11
C ARG A 137 20.78 -11.05 4.50
N GLY A 138 19.71 -11.19 5.29
CA GLY A 138 19.16 -12.48 5.69
C GLY A 138 18.61 -13.25 4.49
N VAL A 139 17.77 -12.59 3.69
CA VAL A 139 17.11 -13.22 2.55
C VAL A 139 18.10 -13.68 1.47
N VAL A 140 19.14 -12.88 1.19
CA VAL A 140 20.18 -13.24 0.20
C VAL A 140 21.01 -14.43 0.68
N ARG A 141 21.19 -14.58 1.99
CA ARG A 141 21.92 -15.71 2.59
C ARG A 141 21.06 -16.97 2.74
N GLY A 142 19.75 -16.88 2.49
CA GLY A 142 18.79 -17.97 2.68
C GLY A 142 18.43 -18.23 4.15
N ALA A 143 18.45 -17.21 5.01
CA ALA A 143 18.17 -17.28 6.44
C ALA A 143 16.99 -16.40 6.87
#